data_AF-A0A951MMX3-F1
#
_entry.id   AF-A0A951MMX3-F1
#
_cell.length_a   1.000
_cell.length_b   1.000
_cell.length_c   1.000
_cell.angle_alpha   90.00
_cell.angle_beta   90.00
_cell.angle_gamma   90.00
#
_symmetry.space_group_name_H-M   'P 1'
#
loop_
_entity.id
_entity.type
_entity.pdbx_description
1 polymer ?
#
loop_
_entity_poly.entity_id
_entity_poly.type
_entity_poly.pdbx_seq_one_letter_code
_entity_poly.pdbx_strand_id
1 'polypeptide(L)'
;RPLYSDRGRPFASRVRSVAVPYPQRIAGRDATWAFERTDRRFTLRYRPRGGAETVVALPRAAFPDGPRIRVSGARARRDGGMVHLRARDGVPTVRLTVTDR
;
A
#
# COMPACT_ATOMS: atom_id res chain seq x y z
N ARG A 1 -4.84 -20.83 27.68
CA ARG A 1 -3.45 -20.55 27.19
C ARG A 1 -3.27 -19.03 27.21
N PRO A 2 -2.32 -18.47 27.98
CA PRO A 2 -2.24 -17.03 28.19
C PRO A 2 -1.59 -16.30 27.00
N LEU A 3 -1.97 -15.03 26.81
CA LEU A 3 -1.79 -14.20 25.59
C LEU A 3 -0.68 -13.14 25.67
N TYR A 4 0.32 -13.24 26.54
CA TYR A 4 1.43 -12.25 26.59
C TYR A 4 2.77 -12.87 26.99
N SER A 5 3.86 -12.42 26.38
CA SER A 5 5.24 -12.69 26.82
C SER A 5 5.82 -11.49 27.55
N ASP A 6 6.50 -11.79 28.64
CA ASP A 6 6.85 -10.96 29.80
C ASP A 6 7.86 -9.81 29.59
N ARG A 7 8.05 -9.25 28.38
CA ARG A 7 9.01 -8.12 28.17
C ARG A 7 8.63 -7.11 27.09
N GLY A 8 7.36 -7.00 26.68
CA GLY A 8 6.88 -5.88 25.85
C GLY A 8 7.54 -5.68 24.47
N ARG A 9 8.44 -6.57 24.05
CA ARG A 9 9.09 -6.53 22.74
C ARG A 9 8.35 -7.49 21.81
N PRO A 10 7.71 -7.01 20.73
CA PRO A 10 7.14 -7.91 19.76
C PRO A 10 8.28 -8.74 19.13
N PHE A 11 8.08 -10.07 19.07
CA PHE A 11 8.99 -10.98 18.37
C PHE A 11 9.23 -10.44 16.95
N ALA A 12 10.48 -10.17 16.58
CA ALA A 12 10.84 -9.60 15.28
C ALA A 12 10.32 -10.42 14.09
N SER A 13 10.06 -11.72 14.29
CA SER A 13 9.42 -12.62 13.32
C SER A 13 7.92 -12.40 13.15
N ARG A 14 7.21 -11.85 14.14
CA ARG A 14 5.78 -11.51 14.07
C ARG A 14 5.51 -10.11 13.53
N VAL A 15 6.43 -9.15 13.72
CA VAL A 15 6.28 -7.79 13.15
C VAL A 15 6.33 -7.83 11.62
N ARG A 16 7.19 -8.69 11.04
CA ARG A 16 7.29 -8.88 9.59
C ARG A 16 6.05 -9.54 8.97
N SER A 17 5.26 -10.30 9.73
CA SER A 17 4.06 -10.97 9.20
C SER A 17 2.83 -10.06 9.13
N VAL A 18 2.80 -8.99 9.93
CA VAL A 18 1.66 -8.05 10.04
C VAL A 18 1.87 -6.75 9.26
N ALA A 19 3.12 -6.28 9.10
CA ALA A 19 3.41 -5.04 8.40
C ALA A 19 3.31 -5.20 6.86
N VAL A 20 2.08 -5.21 6.34
CA VAL A 20 1.78 -5.28 4.90
C VAL A 20 1.36 -3.92 4.37
N PRO A 21 1.61 -3.61 3.08
CA PRO A 21 1.02 -2.46 2.43
C PRO A 21 -0.49 -2.61 2.28
N TYR A 22 -1.22 -1.50 2.43
CA TYR A 22 -2.68 -1.49 2.30
C TYR A 22 -3.19 -0.08 1.93
N PRO A 23 -4.33 0.03 1.24
CA PRO A 23 -5.01 1.30 1.05
C PRO A 23 -5.61 1.79 2.37
N GLN A 24 -5.18 2.95 2.85
CA GLN A 24 -5.83 3.63 3.98
C GLN A 24 -7.10 4.35 3.56
N ARG A 25 -7.12 4.87 2.32
CA ARG A 25 -8.26 5.55 1.73
C ARG A 25 -8.28 5.33 0.23
N ILE A 26 -9.46 5.11 -0.35
CA ILE A 26 -9.64 4.97 -1.80
C ILE A 26 -10.66 6.01 -2.27
N ALA A 27 -10.25 6.90 -3.17
CA ALA A 27 -11.11 7.89 -3.81
C ALA A 27 -11.78 7.29 -5.06
N GLY A 28 -12.66 6.30 -4.86
CA GLY A 28 -13.26 5.56 -5.96
C GLY A 28 -14.15 4.39 -5.55
N ARG A 29 -14.48 3.55 -6.53
CA ARG A 29 -15.30 2.33 -6.38
C ARG A 29 -14.60 1.13 -7.04
N ASP A 30 -15.19 -0.04 -6.87
CA ASP A 30 -14.78 -1.31 -7.49
C ASP A 30 -13.29 -1.61 -7.25
N ALA A 31 -12.85 -1.30 -6.03
CA ALA A 31 -11.45 -1.42 -5.66
C ALA A 31 -11.07 -2.89 -5.43
N THR A 32 -9.92 -3.27 -5.96
CA THR A 32 -9.31 -4.57 -5.71
C THR A 32 -7.83 -4.34 -5.42
N TRP A 33 -7.31 -4.98 -4.39
CA TRP A 33 -5.90 -4.91 -4.04
C TRP A 33 -5.41 -6.25 -3.48
N ALA A 34 -4.10 -6.47 -3.59
CA ALA A 34 -3.44 -7.66 -3.07
C ALA A 34 -2.00 -7.34 -2.69
N PHE A 35 -1.46 -8.08 -1.73
CA PHE A 35 -0.04 -8.09 -1.39
C PHE A 35 0.49 -9.51 -1.40
N GLU A 36 1.35 -9.81 -2.36
CA GLU A 36 2.05 -11.08 -2.44
C GLU A 36 3.36 -11.00 -1.65
N ARG A 37 3.47 -11.82 -0.60
CA ARG A 37 4.59 -11.78 0.34
C ARG A 37 5.89 -12.30 -0.26
N THR A 38 5.81 -13.32 -1.13
CA THR A 38 6.98 -13.95 -1.76
C THR A 38 7.77 -12.93 -2.58
N ASP A 39 7.07 -12.16 -3.42
CA ASP A 39 7.70 -11.20 -4.34
C ASP A 39 7.64 -9.76 -3.83
N ARG A 40 7.17 -9.56 -2.58
CA ARG A 40 6.88 -8.25 -1.98
C ARG A 40 6.16 -7.33 -2.95
N ARG A 41 5.10 -7.85 -3.58
CA ARG A 41 4.38 -7.14 -4.64
C ARG A 41 3.00 -6.73 -4.17
N PHE A 42 2.80 -5.42 -4.07
CA PHE A 42 1.48 -4.84 -3.84
C PHE A 42 0.87 -4.40 -5.16
N THR A 43 -0.42 -4.68 -5.34
CA THR A 43 -1.21 -4.16 -6.45
C THR A 43 -2.51 -3.55 -5.95
N LEU A 44 -2.94 -2.46 -6.58
CA LEU A 44 -4.23 -1.82 -6.36
C LEU A 44 -4.82 -1.38 -7.70
N ARG A 45 -6.10 -1.66 -7.91
CA ARG A 45 -6.91 -1.18 -9.03
C ARG A 45 -8.22 -0.61 -8.50
N TYR A 46 -8.67 0.53 -9.02
CA TYR A 46 -9.99 1.08 -8.71
C TYR A 46 -10.51 1.99 -9.84
N ARG A 47 -11.81 2.24 -9.86
CA ARG A 47 -12.42 3.27 -10.72
C ARG A 47 -12.54 4.57 -9.93
N PRO A 48 -11.88 5.68 -10.33
CA PRO A 48 -11.88 6.90 -9.54
C PRO A 48 -13.26 7.55 -9.46
N ARG A 49 -13.55 8.24 -8.35
CA ARG A 49 -14.74 9.08 -8.16
C ARG A 49 -14.33 10.38 -7.48
N GLY A 50 -14.61 11.51 -8.13
CA GLY A 50 -14.31 12.85 -7.62
C GLY A 50 -12.81 13.20 -7.61
N GLY A 51 -12.46 14.36 -7.05
CA GLY A 51 -11.11 14.93 -7.04
C GLY A 51 -10.26 14.63 -5.80
N ALA A 52 -10.71 13.73 -4.91
CA ALA A 52 -9.99 13.37 -3.69
C ALA A 52 -8.80 12.43 -3.96
N GLU A 53 -7.89 12.33 -2.99
CA GLU A 53 -6.72 11.44 -3.08
C GLU A 53 -6.98 10.05 -2.47
N THR A 54 -6.55 9.02 -3.18
CA THR A 54 -6.32 7.68 -2.64
C THR A 54 -4.98 7.69 -1.89
N VAL A 55 -4.93 7.06 -0.71
CA VAL A 55 -3.72 6.98 0.14
C VAL A 55 -3.42 5.53 0.42
N VAL A 56 -2.18 5.12 0.17
CA VAL A 56 -1.71 3.75 0.40
C VAL A 56 -0.51 3.79 1.34
N ALA A 57 -0.59 3.03 2.43
CA ALA A 57 0.52 2.84 3.36
C ALA A 57 1.50 1.81 2.79
N LEU A 58 2.79 2.13 2.84
CA LEU A 58 3.93 1.33 2.38
C LEU A 58 4.91 1.17 3.55
N PRO A 59 4.66 0.25 4.49
CA PRO A 59 5.54 0.04 5.63
C PRO A 59 6.96 -0.32 5.19
N ARG A 60 7.98 0.26 5.83
CA ARG A 60 9.40 -0.04 5.53
C ARG A 60 9.73 -1.53 5.72
N ALA A 61 9.04 -2.22 6.63
CA ALA A 61 9.24 -3.65 6.83
C ALA A 61 8.83 -4.51 5.61
N ALA A 62 7.89 -4.04 4.79
CA ALA A 62 7.47 -4.70 3.56
C ALA A 62 8.39 -4.40 2.37
N PHE A 63 9.11 -3.28 2.41
CA PHE A 63 10.00 -2.78 1.36
C PHE A 63 11.28 -2.22 1.99
N PRO A 64 12.19 -3.08 2.49
CA PRO A 64 13.37 -2.66 3.25
C PRO A 64 14.32 -1.80 2.42
N ASP A 65 14.46 -2.10 1.13
CA ASP A 65 15.33 -1.37 0.18
C ASP A 65 14.58 -0.17 -0.46
N GLY A 66 13.34 0.00 -0.05
CA GLY A 66 12.43 1.03 -0.50
C GLY A 66 11.59 0.59 -1.70
N PRO A 67 10.37 1.11 -1.83
CA PRO A 67 9.45 0.73 -2.88
C PRO A 67 9.88 1.30 -4.24
N ARG A 68 9.72 0.48 -5.27
CA ARG A 68 9.60 0.88 -6.67
C ARG A 68 8.12 1.00 -7.01
N ILE A 69 7.69 2.20 -7.37
CA ILE A 69 6.27 2.53 -7.61
C ILE A 69 6.02 2.68 -9.11
N ARG A 70 5.00 1.99 -9.62
CA ARG A 70 4.48 2.15 -10.98
C ARG A 70 3.00 2.51 -10.92
N VAL A 71 2.62 3.61 -11.56
CA VAL A 71 1.25 4.14 -11.53
C VAL A 71 0.76 4.43 -12.93
N SER A 72 -0.49 4.06 -13.22
CA SER A 72 -1.23 4.45 -14.41
C SER A 72 -2.56 5.09 -14.00
N GLY A 73 -2.96 6.13 -14.73
CA GLY A 73 -4.23 6.85 -14.50
C GLY A 73 -4.23 7.85 -13.35
N ALA A 74 -3.12 8.01 -12.63
CA ALA A 74 -2.98 8.95 -11.53
C ALA A 74 -1.61 9.65 -11.56
N ARG A 75 -1.52 10.78 -10.85
CA ARG A 75 -0.26 11.35 -10.38
C ARG A 75 0.03 10.80 -9.00
N ALA A 76 1.28 10.42 -8.74
CA ALA A 76 1.70 9.87 -7.46
C ALA A 76 2.64 10.83 -6.75
N ARG A 77 2.37 11.09 -5.46
CA ARG A 77 3.28 11.80 -4.55
C ARG A 77 3.61 10.88 -3.39
N ARG A 78 4.89 10.76 -3.05
CA ARG A 78 5.33 10.00 -1.89
C ARG A 78 5.51 10.92 -0.69
N ASP A 79 5.05 10.47 0.46
CA ASP A 79 5.14 11.21 1.73
C ASP A 79 5.48 10.22 2.85
N GLY A 80 6.77 10.14 3.18
CA GLY A 80 7.29 9.11 4.10
C GLY A 80 6.89 7.68 3.72
N GLY A 81 6.17 7.02 4.64
CA GLY A 81 5.63 5.67 4.48
C GLY A 81 4.32 5.59 3.71
N MET A 82 3.90 6.66 3.01
CA MET A 82 2.65 6.72 2.26
C MET A 82 2.88 7.11 0.80
N VAL A 83 1.96 6.68 -0.06
CA VAL A 83 1.80 7.21 -1.42
C VAL A 83 0.39 7.77 -1.59
N HIS A 84 0.33 9.00 -2.07
CA HIS A 84 -0.88 9.72 -2.42
C HIS A 84 -1.07 9.62 -3.93
N LEU A 85 -2.24 9.16 -4.35
CA LEU A 85 -2.64 9.04 -5.74
C LEU A 85 -3.79 9.98 -6.03
N ARG A 86 -3.57 10.94 -6.93
CA ARG A 86 -4.63 11.78 -7.49
C ARG A 86 -4.92 11.32 -8.91
N ALA A 87 -6.15 10.83 -9.15
CA ALA A 87 -6.58 10.41 -10.47
C ALA A 87 -6.44 11.58 -11.45
N ARG A 88 -6.05 11.29 -12.70
CA ARG A 88 -6.15 12.29 -13.78
C ARG A 88 -7.62 12.36 -14.22
N ASP A 89 -8.00 13.47 -14.86
CA ASP A 89 -9.38 13.67 -15.29
C ASP A 89 -9.76 12.68 -16.40
N GLY A 90 -11.01 12.22 -16.36
CA GLY A 90 -11.59 11.31 -17.35
C GLY A 90 -11.03 9.89 -17.36
N VAL A 91 -10.10 9.52 -16.47
CA VAL A 91 -9.49 8.19 -16.51
C VAL A 91 -10.45 7.13 -15.95
N PRO A 92 -10.74 6.05 -16.70
CA PRO A 92 -11.71 5.05 -16.26
C PRO A 92 -11.17 4.15 -15.13
N THR A 93 -9.86 4.06 -14.96
CA THR A 93 -9.22 3.16 -13.99
C THR A 93 -7.86 3.68 -13.57
N VAL A 94 -7.59 3.62 -12.27
CA VAL A 94 -6.25 3.81 -11.69
C VAL A 94 -5.66 2.45 -11.36
N ARG A 95 -4.36 2.28 -11.66
CA ARG A 95 -3.58 1.10 -11.29
C ARG A 95 -2.30 1.51 -10.60
N LEU A 96 -2.02 0.90 -9.46
CA LEU A 96 -0.78 1.01 -8.70
C LEU A 96 -0.16 -0.37 -8.57
N THR A 97 1.13 -0.47 -8.89
CA THR A 97 1.98 -1.62 -8.56
C THR A 97 3.15 -1.12 -7.75
N VAL A 98 3.44 -1.79 -6.63
CA VAL A 98 4.62 -1.53 -5.81
C VAL A 98 5.40 -2.83 -5.64
N THR A 99 6.70 -2.76 -5.87
CA THR A 99 7.65 -3.85 -5.60
C THR A 99 8.79 -3.33 -4.75
N ASP A 100 9.65 -4.22 -4.26
CA ASP A 100 10.98 -3.80 -3.80
C ASP A 100 11.80 -3.20 -4.96
N ARG A 101 12.84 -2.44 -4.62
CA ARG A 101 13.77 -1.83 -5.57
C ARG A 101 14.81 -2.81 -6.09
#